data_AF-A0A0F9ARF5-F1
#
_entry.id   AF-A0A0F9ARF5-F1
#
_cell.length_a   1.000
_cell.length_b   1.000
_cell.length_c   1.000
_cell.angle_alpha   90.00
_cell.angle_beta   90.00
_cell.angle_gamma   90.00
#
_symmetry.space_group_name_H-M   'P 1'
#
loop_
_entity.id
_entity.type
_entity.pdbx_description
1 polymer ?
#
loop_
_entity_poly.entity_id
_entity_poly.type
_entity_poly.pdbx_seq_one_letter_code
_entity_poly.pdbx_strand_id
1 'polypeptide(L)'
;MLKRSKGLISNVIDMTKFDISLFTGPLAEEAKKIIPQVFKSIQKAKVIYKKEIKNPPNEISPAPKEFWEEIVKKCESLGIDLIGFAPVEEDLIFKKDYVGGIELLYTNAIVLGMEMDFKAINQAPEPQAGLESLRIYAELGTATNSLTNFIQSKGYRAIACHPLGGPILYPAMAVKAKLGQIGRQGLLITKKFGPRQRLSMISINAEPLPDTNIQEIDIF
;
A
#
# COMPACT_ATOMS: atom_id res chain seq x y z
N MET A 1 -20.91 -3.35 -1.13
CA MET A 1 -19.73 -4.03 -1.70
C MET A 1 -18.67 -3.06 -2.19
N LEU A 2 -19.01 -2.06 -3.01
CA LEU A 2 -18.09 -0.99 -3.39
C LEU A 2 -18.39 0.30 -2.61
N LYS A 3 -17.32 1.00 -2.23
CA LYS A 3 -17.25 2.21 -1.44
C LYS A 3 -16.58 3.30 -2.27
N ARG A 4 -17.02 4.55 -2.07
CA ARG A 4 -16.48 5.75 -2.70
C ARG A 4 -16.18 6.82 -1.66
N SER A 5 -15.42 7.83 -2.04
CA SER A 5 -15.14 8.97 -1.17
C SER A 5 -16.41 9.67 -0.69
N LYS A 6 -16.45 9.99 0.61
CA LYS A 6 -17.42 10.91 1.22
C LYS A 6 -17.00 12.37 1.21
N GLY A 7 -15.79 12.66 0.73
CA GLY A 7 -15.42 14.04 0.46
C GLY A 7 -13.98 14.43 0.77
N LEU A 8 -13.13 13.50 1.21
CA LEU A 8 -11.73 13.80 1.49
C LEU A 8 -11.00 14.24 0.21
N ILE A 9 -10.39 15.43 0.25
CA ILE A 9 -9.70 16.03 -0.89
C ILE A 9 -8.20 15.92 -0.67
N SER A 10 -7.48 15.49 -1.70
CA SER A 10 -6.01 15.59 -1.76
C SER A 10 -5.62 16.66 -2.77
N ASN A 11 -4.55 17.39 -2.46
CA ASN A 11 -3.91 18.27 -3.41
C ASN A 11 -2.83 17.50 -4.16
N VAL A 12 -2.68 17.77 -5.46
CA VAL A 12 -1.57 17.22 -6.23
C VAL A 12 -0.28 17.85 -5.72
N ILE A 13 0.64 17.02 -5.26
CA ILE A 13 2.02 17.44 -5.11
C ILE A 13 2.60 17.48 -6.52
N ASP A 14 3.03 18.67 -6.94
CA ASP A 14 3.66 18.89 -8.24
C ASP A 14 4.86 17.96 -8.40
N MET A 15 4.74 16.98 -9.31
CA MET A 15 5.79 15.99 -9.53
C MET A 15 7.02 16.58 -10.23
N THR A 16 6.96 17.80 -10.77
CA THR A 16 8.13 18.51 -11.29
C THR A 16 9.10 18.94 -10.19
N LYS A 17 8.65 18.95 -8.92
CA LYS A 17 9.51 19.19 -7.75
C LYS A 17 10.37 17.99 -7.37
N PHE A 18 10.16 16.82 -7.99
CA PHE A 18 11.02 15.67 -7.79
C PHE A 18 12.26 15.82 -8.67
N ASP A 19 13.30 16.42 -8.10
CA ASP A 19 14.53 16.72 -8.83
C ASP A 19 15.41 15.47 -8.96
N ILE A 20 15.27 14.78 -10.10
CA ILE A 20 16.05 13.59 -10.43
C ILE A 20 17.53 13.94 -10.65
N SER A 21 17.86 15.23 -10.91
CA SER A 21 19.26 15.66 -11.07
C SER A 21 20.09 15.57 -9.79
N LEU A 22 19.42 15.46 -8.62
CA LEU A 22 20.06 15.19 -7.34
C LEU A 22 20.75 13.82 -7.28
N PHE A 23 20.35 12.87 -8.14
CA PHE A 23 21.04 11.57 -8.23
C PHE A 23 22.24 11.68 -9.16
N THR A 24 23.44 11.67 -8.57
CA THR A 24 24.72 11.72 -9.30
C THR A 24 25.52 10.44 -9.12
N GLY A 25 26.37 10.10 -10.11
CA GLY A 25 27.29 8.97 -10.03
C GLY A 25 26.56 7.63 -9.82
N PRO A 26 26.98 6.79 -8.84
CA PRO A 26 26.36 5.49 -8.58
C PRO A 26 24.84 5.55 -8.32
N LEU A 27 24.36 6.59 -7.63
CA LEU A 27 22.93 6.76 -7.33
C LEU A 27 22.09 6.98 -8.58
N ALA A 28 22.65 7.63 -9.61
CA ALA A 28 21.96 7.83 -10.88
C ALA A 28 21.73 6.50 -11.61
N GLU A 29 22.70 5.59 -11.56
CA GLU A 29 22.60 4.26 -12.18
C GLU A 29 21.58 3.36 -11.47
N GLU A 30 21.47 3.48 -10.15
CA GLU A 30 20.41 2.81 -9.39
C GLU A 30 19.03 3.40 -9.70
N ALA A 31 18.90 4.74 -9.71
CA ALA A 31 17.65 5.43 -10.03
C ALA A 31 17.12 5.05 -11.42
N LYS A 32 18.00 4.94 -12.43
CA LYS A 32 17.65 4.49 -13.79
C LYS A 32 17.00 3.10 -13.83
N LYS A 33 17.31 2.23 -12.86
CA LYS A 33 16.70 0.88 -12.75
C LYS A 33 15.39 0.93 -11.98
N ILE A 34 15.35 1.68 -10.87
CA ILE A 34 14.21 1.73 -9.94
C ILE A 34 13.02 2.48 -10.55
N ILE A 35 13.24 3.65 -11.15
CA ILE A 35 12.16 4.53 -11.62
C ILE A 35 11.25 3.82 -12.66
N PRO A 36 11.77 3.14 -13.69
CA PRO A 36 10.95 2.38 -14.62
C PRO A 36 10.11 1.30 -13.93
N GLN A 37 10.64 0.66 -12.88
CA GLN A 37 9.92 -0.35 -12.11
C GLN A 37 8.72 0.25 -11.36
N VAL A 38 8.88 1.44 -10.76
CA VAL A 38 7.77 2.20 -10.15
C VAL A 38 6.66 2.47 -11.16
N PHE A 39 7.00 2.98 -12.35
CA PHE A 39 6.00 3.26 -13.37
C PHE A 39 5.32 1.98 -13.88
N LYS A 40 6.08 0.91 -14.06
CA LYS A 40 5.55 -0.40 -14.46
C LYS A 40 4.58 -0.96 -13.42
N SER A 41 4.88 -0.86 -12.13
CA SER A 41 3.98 -1.33 -11.06
C SER A 41 2.72 -0.46 -10.97
N ILE A 42 2.80 0.85 -11.17
CA ILE A 42 1.62 1.74 -11.25
C ILE A 42 0.73 1.37 -12.43
N GLN A 43 1.31 1.19 -13.63
CA GLN A 43 0.54 0.81 -14.81
C GLN A 43 -0.14 -0.56 -14.63
N LYS A 44 0.54 -1.51 -14.00
CA LYS A 44 -0.07 -2.80 -13.66
C LYS A 44 -1.26 -2.65 -12.72
N ALA A 45 -1.14 -1.85 -11.66
CA ALA A 45 -2.25 -1.57 -10.74
C ALA A 45 -3.45 -0.93 -11.46
N LYS A 46 -3.20 0.02 -12.37
CA LYS A 46 -4.23 0.62 -13.23
C LYS A 46 -4.96 -0.40 -14.09
N VAL A 47 -4.22 -1.31 -14.73
CA VAL A 47 -4.79 -2.35 -15.58
C VAL A 47 -5.64 -3.32 -14.75
N ILE A 48 -5.15 -3.72 -13.57
CA ILE A 48 -5.90 -4.55 -12.62
C ILE A 48 -7.21 -3.87 -12.26
N TYR A 49 -7.16 -2.60 -11.81
CA TYR A 49 -8.36 -1.85 -11.45
C TYR A 49 -9.36 -1.74 -12.61
N LYS A 50 -8.91 -1.29 -13.79
CA LYS A 50 -9.78 -1.14 -14.97
C LYS A 50 -10.44 -2.45 -15.39
N LYS A 51 -9.73 -3.58 -15.27
CA LYS A 51 -10.31 -4.90 -15.54
C LYS A 51 -11.34 -5.27 -14.48
N GLU A 52 -11.03 -5.00 -13.22
CA GLU A 52 -11.84 -5.36 -12.06
C GLU A 52 -13.19 -4.64 -12.03
N ILE A 53 -13.20 -3.32 -12.27
CA ILE A 53 -14.42 -2.51 -12.26
C ILE A 53 -15.34 -2.74 -13.47
N LYS A 54 -14.87 -3.38 -14.56
CA LYS A 54 -15.75 -3.67 -15.72
C LYS A 54 -16.89 -4.63 -15.38
N ASN A 55 -16.70 -5.51 -14.40
CA ASN A 55 -17.70 -6.47 -13.99
C ASN A 55 -17.63 -6.68 -12.47
N PRO A 56 -18.11 -5.74 -11.66
CA PRO A 56 -18.01 -5.82 -10.20
C PRO A 56 -18.81 -7.03 -9.66
N PRO A 57 -18.40 -7.62 -8.53
CA PRO A 57 -19.16 -8.71 -7.92
C PRO A 57 -20.54 -8.24 -7.43
N ASN A 58 -21.50 -9.16 -7.48
CA ASN A 58 -22.87 -8.95 -6.98
C ASN A 58 -23.05 -9.42 -5.53
N GLU A 59 -22.12 -10.22 -5.01
CA GLU A 59 -22.17 -10.77 -3.65
C GLU A 59 -20.78 -10.73 -3.01
N ILE A 60 -20.75 -10.74 -1.67
CA ILE A 60 -19.51 -10.83 -0.91
C ILE A 60 -19.02 -12.28 -0.91
N SER A 61 -17.75 -12.50 -1.22
CA SER A 61 -17.19 -13.86 -1.25
C SER A 61 -16.90 -14.36 0.18
N PRO A 62 -17.44 -15.52 0.59
CA PRO A 62 -17.06 -16.12 1.87
C PRO A 62 -15.61 -16.59 1.82
N ALA A 63 -14.83 -16.25 2.84
CA ALA A 63 -13.41 -16.49 2.94
C ALA A 63 -13.10 -17.38 4.14
N PRO A 64 -12.67 -18.63 3.93
CA PRO A 64 -12.30 -19.53 5.01
C PRO A 64 -10.95 -19.11 5.62
N LYS A 65 -10.64 -19.61 6.82
CA LYS A 65 -9.40 -19.26 7.53
C LYS A 65 -8.14 -19.58 6.72
N GLU A 66 -8.16 -20.71 6.02
CA GLU A 66 -7.05 -21.22 5.20
C GLU A 66 -6.68 -20.23 4.09
N PHE A 67 -7.66 -19.52 3.51
CA PHE A 67 -7.41 -18.49 2.51
C PHE A 67 -6.58 -17.33 3.08
N TRP A 68 -6.90 -16.87 4.29
CA TRP A 68 -6.14 -15.82 4.95
C TRP A 68 -4.73 -16.26 5.35
N GLU A 69 -4.58 -17.51 5.81
CA GLU A 69 -3.26 -18.10 6.10
C GLU A 69 -2.38 -18.19 4.85
N GLU A 70 -2.94 -18.56 3.69
CA GLU A 70 -2.22 -18.53 2.41
C GLU A 70 -1.80 -17.11 2.01
N ILE A 71 -2.64 -16.10 2.23
CA ILE A 71 -2.30 -14.69 1.98
C ILE A 71 -1.12 -14.24 2.83
N VAL A 72 -1.14 -14.55 4.13
CA VAL A 72 -0.05 -14.19 5.06
C VAL A 72 1.26 -14.82 4.60
N LYS A 73 1.26 -16.13 4.31
CA LYS A 73 2.45 -16.84 3.77
C LYS A 73 2.93 -16.22 2.46
N LYS A 74 1.99 -15.84 1.57
CA LYS A 74 2.36 -15.20 0.31
C LYS A 74 2.97 -13.82 0.54
N CYS A 75 2.45 -13.03 1.48
CA CYS A 75 3.04 -11.75 1.88
C CYS A 75 4.51 -11.90 2.31
N GLU A 76 4.78 -12.82 3.23
CA GLU A 76 6.13 -13.08 3.73
C GLU A 76 7.09 -13.45 2.58
N SER A 77 6.65 -14.33 1.67
CA SER A 77 7.44 -14.72 0.49
C SER A 77 7.74 -13.58 -0.49
N LEU A 78 6.95 -12.49 -0.43
CA LEU A 78 7.09 -11.31 -1.28
C LEU A 78 7.91 -10.19 -0.60
N GLY A 79 8.43 -10.43 0.61
CA GLY A 79 9.20 -9.44 1.38
C GLY A 79 8.35 -8.35 2.02
N ILE A 80 7.05 -8.59 2.24
CA ILE A 80 6.18 -7.65 2.95
C ILE A 80 6.34 -7.89 4.46
N ASP A 81 6.70 -6.85 5.20
CA ASP A 81 7.02 -6.93 6.62
C ASP A 81 5.82 -6.80 7.55
N LEU A 82 4.79 -6.08 7.12
CA LEU A 82 3.59 -5.81 7.91
C LEU A 82 2.36 -6.19 7.10
N ILE A 83 1.44 -6.91 7.74
CA ILE A 83 0.13 -7.24 7.18
C ILE A 83 -0.95 -7.03 8.25
N GLY A 84 -2.00 -6.31 7.90
CA GLY A 84 -3.14 -6.07 8.76
C GLY A 84 -4.43 -6.10 7.95
N PHE A 85 -5.56 -6.31 8.62
CA PHE A 85 -6.86 -6.46 7.98
C PHE A 85 -7.85 -5.50 8.62
N ALA A 86 -8.61 -4.77 7.81
CA ALA A 86 -9.59 -3.82 8.31
C ALA A 86 -10.72 -3.56 7.30
N PRO A 87 -11.93 -3.22 7.78
CA PRO A 87 -12.96 -2.66 6.92
C PRO A 87 -12.51 -1.29 6.41
N VAL A 88 -12.76 -1.03 5.12
CA VAL A 88 -12.49 0.25 4.46
C VAL A 88 -13.46 1.30 4.99
N GLU A 89 -12.94 2.49 5.31
CA GLU A 89 -13.76 3.63 5.76
C GLU A 89 -13.87 4.68 4.65
N GLU A 90 -15.09 5.04 4.29
CA GLU A 90 -15.37 5.95 3.16
C GLU A 90 -14.85 7.37 3.38
N ASP A 91 -14.76 7.78 4.64
CA ASP A 91 -14.25 9.10 5.04
C ASP A 91 -12.73 9.20 4.83
N LEU A 92 -12.04 8.06 4.69
CA LEU A 92 -10.60 8.00 4.40
C LEU A 92 -10.30 7.96 2.90
N ILE A 93 -11.31 7.70 2.06
CA ILE A 93 -11.14 7.57 0.60
C ILE A 93 -11.05 8.97 -0.02
N PHE A 94 -10.02 9.22 -0.83
CA PHE A 94 -9.87 10.48 -1.55
C PHE A 94 -10.85 10.58 -2.73
N LYS A 95 -11.36 11.78 -3.00
CA LYS A 95 -12.19 12.04 -4.19
C LYS A 95 -11.48 11.72 -5.50
N LYS A 96 -10.15 11.85 -5.52
CA LYS A 96 -9.32 11.62 -6.71
C LYS A 96 -7.99 10.97 -6.34
N ASP A 97 -7.73 9.81 -6.91
CA ASP A 97 -6.41 9.21 -6.95
C ASP A 97 -5.67 9.67 -8.21
N TYR A 98 -4.75 10.62 -8.04
CA TYR A 98 -3.98 11.19 -9.15
C TYR A 98 -2.95 10.22 -9.74
N VAL A 99 -2.57 9.17 -9.02
CA VAL A 99 -1.55 8.23 -9.47
C VAL A 99 -2.21 7.02 -10.11
N GLY A 100 -3.07 6.30 -9.39
CA GLY A 100 -3.70 5.06 -9.83
C GLY A 100 -5.04 5.24 -10.53
N GLY A 101 -5.72 6.38 -10.38
CA GLY A 101 -7.05 6.60 -10.95
C GLY A 101 -8.12 5.66 -10.36
N ILE A 102 -7.93 5.22 -9.11
CA ILE A 102 -8.88 4.36 -8.39
C ILE A 102 -9.93 5.25 -7.70
N GLU A 103 -11.21 4.95 -7.93
CA GLU A 103 -12.35 5.71 -7.39
C GLU A 103 -13.26 4.84 -6.51
N LEU A 104 -13.22 3.52 -6.71
CA LEU A 104 -14.06 2.55 -6.05
C LEU A 104 -13.19 1.50 -5.35
N LEU A 105 -13.50 1.24 -4.09
CA LEU A 105 -12.83 0.23 -3.27
C LEU A 105 -13.87 -0.75 -2.73
N TYR A 106 -13.49 -1.98 -2.47
CA TYR A 106 -14.32 -2.94 -1.74
C TYR A 106 -14.51 -2.57 -0.26
N THR A 107 -15.41 -3.28 0.41
CA THR A 107 -15.76 -3.06 1.83
C THR A 107 -14.62 -3.33 2.79
N ASN A 108 -13.71 -4.24 2.43
CA ASN A 108 -12.61 -4.73 3.25
C ASN A 108 -11.26 -4.50 2.58
N ALA A 109 -10.19 -4.48 3.38
CA ALA A 109 -8.84 -4.24 2.93
C ALA A 109 -7.80 -5.07 3.70
N ILE A 110 -6.74 -5.38 2.97
CA ILE A 110 -5.47 -5.88 3.48
C ILE A 110 -4.50 -4.71 3.40
N VAL A 111 -4.01 -4.24 4.55
CA VAL A 111 -3.03 -3.16 4.66
C VAL A 111 -1.65 -3.78 4.75
N LEU A 112 -0.73 -3.30 3.93
CA LEU A 112 0.61 -3.84 3.77
C LEU A 112 1.64 -2.79 4.15
N GLY A 113 2.77 -3.22 4.72
CA GLY A 113 3.91 -2.34 5.00
C GLY A 113 5.23 -3.02 4.70
N MET A 114 6.21 -2.24 4.27
CA MET A 114 7.57 -2.68 4.00
C MET A 114 8.55 -1.67 4.63
N GLU A 115 9.54 -2.20 5.34
CA GLU A 115 10.59 -1.44 6.01
C GLU A 115 11.52 -0.79 4.97
N MET A 116 11.87 0.48 5.21
CA MET A 116 12.94 1.14 4.44
C MET A 116 14.30 0.85 5.07
N ASP A 117 15.38 0.78 4.29
CA ASP A 117 16.74 0.58 4.81
C ASP A 117 17.13 1.65 5.85
N PHE A 118 17.58 1.20 7.03
CA PHE A 118 17.94 2.10 8.13
C PHE A 118 19.10 3.02 7.76
N LYS A 119 20.15 2.49 7.13
CA LYS A 119 21.36 3.26 6.84
C LYS A 119 21.10 4.34 5.80
N ALA A 120 20.28 4.06 4.80
CA ALA A 120 19.87 5.02 3.78
C ALA A 120 18.99 6.12 4.37
N ILE A 121 17.97 5.76 5.17
CA ILE A 121 17.09 6.76 5.79
C ILE A 121 17.81 7.62 6.84
N ASN A 122 18.79 7.07 7.56
CA ASN A 122 19.59 7.82 8.52
C ASN A 122 20.53 8.86 7.88
N GLN A 123 20.62 8.90 6.55
CA GLN A 123 21.34 9.93 5.80
C GLN A 123 20.45 11.12 5.42
N ALA A 124 19.16 11.12 5.76
CA ALA A 124 18.28 12.25 5.43
C ALA A 124 18.86 13.58 5.95
N PRO A 125 18.82 14.68 5.15
CA PRO A 125 18.07 14.84 3.91
C PRO A 125 18.83 14.48 2.61
N GLU A 126 19.95 13.76 2.68
CA GLU A 126 20.76 13.42 1.49
C GLU A 126 20.00 12.56 0.45
N PRO A 127 20.39 12.61 -0.85
CA PRO A 127 19.68 11.92 -1.94
C PRO A 127 19.45 10.42 -1.73
N GLN A 128 20.32 9.74 -0.99
CA GLN A 128 20.23 8.32 -0.62
C GLN A 128 18.90 7.99 0.06
N ALA A 129 18.41 8.85 0.96
CA ALA A 129 17.13 8.66 1.63
C ALA A 129 15.94 8.79 0.65
N GLY A 130 16.07 9.67 -0.34
CA GLY A 130 15.11 9.82 -1.44
C GLY A 130 15.09 8.60 -2.36
N LEU A 131 16.26 8.08 -2.73
CA LEU A 131 16.39 6.87 -3.54
C LEU A 131 15.80 5.65 -2.84
N GLU A 132 16.02 5.51 -1.53
CA GLU A 132 15.43 4.45 -0.73
C GLU A 132 13.89 4.51 -0.74
N SER A 133 13.31 5.71 -0.68
CA SER A 133 11.86 5.87 -0.82
C SER A 133 11.37 5.39 -2.19
N LEU A 134 12.10 5.70 -3.28
CA LEU A 134 11.78 5.21 -4.62
C LEU A 134 11.90 3.69 -4.73
N ARG A 135 12.93 3.10 -4.11
CA ARG A 135 13.14 1.65 -4.07
C ARG A 135 11.93 0.95 -3.45
N ILE A 136 11.47 1.41 -2.29
CA ILE A 136 10.28 0.83 -1.66
C ILE A 136 9.03 1.02 -2.52
N TYR A 137 8.83 2.17 -3.18
CA TYR A 137 7.70 2.31 -4.11
C TYR A 137 7.72 1.27 -5.24
N ALA A 138 8.90 0.94 -5.74
CA ALA A 138 9.08 -0.08 -6.78
C ALA A 138 8.82 -1.50 -6.24
N GLU A 139 9.43 -1.85 -5.11
CA GLU A 139 9.37 -3.20 -4.53
C GLU A 139 7.99 -3.48 -3.92
N LEU A 140 7.52 -2.64 -2.99
CA LEU A 140 6.20 -2.82 -2.37
C LEU A 140 5.09 -2.69 -3.41
N GLY A 141 5.23 -1.82 -4.41
CA GLY A 141 4.29 -1.72 -5.53
C GLY A 141 4.23 -3.00 -6.37
N THR A 142 5.38 -3.63 -6.60
CA THR A 142 5.47 -4.91 -7.31
C THR A 142 4.89 -6.05 -6.48
N ALA A 143 5.22 -6.12 -5.20
CA ALA A 143 4.70 -7.10 -4.24
C ALA A 143 3.17 -7.01 -4.11
N THR A 144 2.62 -5.80 -3.97
CA THR A 144 1.18 -5.53 -3.87
C THR A 144 0.42 -6.06 -5.09
N ASN A 145 0.94 -5.79 -6.30
CA ASN A 145 0.35 -6.30 -7.54
C ASN A 145 0.44 -7.83 -7.63
N SER A 146 1.55 -8.43 -7.21
CA SER A 146 1.74 -9.88 -7.23
C SER A 146 0.81 -10.59 -6.25
N LEU A 147 0.64 -10.04 -5.04
CA LEU A 147 -0.32 -10.55 -4.07
C LEU A 147 -1.76 -10.38 -4.55
N THR A 148 -2.10 -9.24 -5.16
CA THR A 148 -3.44 -9.03 -5.74
C THR A 148 -3.74 -10.05 -6.83
N ASN A 149 -2.79 -10.32 -7.73
CA ASN A 149 -2.95 -11.37 -8.74
C ASN A 149 -3.11 -12.77 -8.13
N PHE A 150 -2.39 -13.07 -7.05
CA PHE A 150 -2.53 -14.33 -6.32
C PHE A 150 -3.94 -14.47 -5.74
N ILE A 151 -4.46 -13.43 -5.08
CA ILE A 151 -5.83 -13.39 -4.55
C ILE A 151 -6.85 -13.60 -5.68
N GLN A 152 -6.68 -12.91 -6.82
CA GLN A 152 -7.55 -13.07 -7.98
C GLN A 152 -7.48 -14.48 -8.58
N SER A 153 -6.30 -15.12 -8.59
CA SER A 153 -6.13 -16.50 -9.07
C SER A 153 -6.84 -17.53 -8.19
N LYS A 154 -7.12 -17.18 -6.92
CA LYS A 154 -7.90 -17.99 -5.98
C LYS A 154 -9.42 -17.74 -6.10
N GLY A 155 -9.85 -16.91 -7.05
CA GLY A 155 -11.26 -16.61 -7.30
C GLY A 155 -11.81 -15.41 -6.54
N TYR A 156 -10.98 -14.70 -5.75
CA TYR A 156 -11.43 -13.54 -4.98
C TYR A 156 -11.25 -12.22 -5.74
N ARG A 157 -12.20 -11.32 -5.55
CA ARG A 157 -12.20 -10.01 -6.21
C ARG A 157 -11.35 -9.03 -5.40
N ALA A 158 -10.38 -8.40 -6.04
CA ALA A 158 -9.39 -7.55 -5.36
C ALA A 158 -8.84 -6.43 -6.26
N ILE A 159 -8.47 -5.31 -5.64
CA ILE A 159 -7.92 -4.10 -6.27
C ILE A 159 -6.59 -3.75 -5.59
N ALA A 160 -5.52 -3.67 -6.38
CA ALA A 160 -4.21 -3.25 -5.92
C ALA A 160 -4.16 -1.72 -5.75
N CYS A 161 -3.82 -1.24 -4.55
CA CYS A 161 -3.61 0.17 -4.26
C CYS A 161 -2.11 0.42 -4.04
N HIS A 162 -1.48 1.13 -4.98
CA HIS A 162 -0.03 1.31 -5.03
C HIS A 162 0.50 2.19 -3.88
N PRO A 163 1.72 1.97 -3.35
CA PRO A 163 2.27 2.77 -2.25
C PRO A 163 2.60 4.21 -2.63
N LEU A 164 2.93 4.47 -3.90
CA LEU A 164 3.05 5.85 -4.42
C LEU A 164 1.65 6.39 -4.75
N GLY A 165 1.24 7.43 -4.02
CA GLY A 165 -0.11 8.00 -4.12
C GLY A 165 -1.13 7.15 -3.37
N GLY A 166 -2.26 6.85 -4.01
CA GLY A 166 -3.26 5.92 -3.49
C GLY A 166 -4.66 6.55 -3.34
N PRO A 167 -5.71 5.72 -3.41
CA PRO A 167 -7.10 6.17 -3.32
C PRO A 167 -7.58 6.44 -1.90
N ILE A 168 -6.78 6.13 -0.88
CA ILE A 168 -7.19 6.18 0.53
C ILE A 168 -6.03 6.61 1.43
N LEU A 169 -6.33 7.20 2.58
CA LEU A 169 -5.35 7.58 3.59
C LEU A 169 -4.72 6.35 4.28
N TYR A 170 -3.62 5.82 3.71
CA TYR A 170 -2.99 4.59 4.21
C TYR A 170 -2.59 4.60 5.69
N PRO A 171 -2.02 5.67 6.28
CA PRO A 171 -1.67 5.67 7.70
C PRO A 171 -2.88 5.43 8.60
N ALA A 172 -4.04 6.03 8.28
CA ALA A 172 -5.27 5.82 9.04
C ALA A 172 -5.79 4.38 8.87
N MET A 173 -5.72 3.83 7.66
CA MET A 173 -6.06 2.41 7.43
C MET A 173 -5.14 1.46 8.21
N ALA A 174 -3.84 1.77 8.32
CA ALA A 174 -2.89 0.97 9.10
C ALA A 174 -3.19 0.99 10.60
N VAL A 175 -3.66 2.12 11.15
CA VAL A 175 -4.16 2.19 12.53
C VAL A 175 -5.39 1.31 12.71
N LYS A 176 -6.37 1.38 11.79
CA LYS A 176 -7.56 0.51 11.83
C LYS A 176 -7.21 -0.97 11.75
N ALA A 177 -6.19 -1.29 10.96
CA ALA A 177 -5.62 -2.62 10.81
C ALA A 177 -4.63 -3.00 11.94
N LYS A 178 -4.57 -2.20 13.02
CA LYS A 178 -3.76 -2.43 14.23
C LYS A 178 -2.26 -2.62 13.98
N LEU A 179 -1.72 -1.97 12.94
CA LEU A 179 -0.29 -2.05 12.60
C LEU A 179 0.57 -1.03 13.36
N GLY A 180 -0.05 -0.01 13.94
CA GLY A 180 0.65 1.10 14.58
C GLY A 180 -0.30 2.18 15.09
N GLN A 181 0.27 3.28 15.56
CA GLN A 181 -0.45 4.48 15.99
C GLN A 181 0.12 5.73 15.32
N ILE A 182 -0.67 6.81 15.21
CA ILE A 182 -0.15 8.09 14.70
C ILE A 182 0.63 8.79 15.83
N GLY A 183 1.92 9.02 15.61
CA GLY A 183 2.76 9.81 16.51
C GLY A 183 2.46 11.31 16.42
N ARG A 184 2.96 12.09 17.39
CA ARG A 184 2.78 13.57 17.44
C ARG A 184 3.30 14.29 16.18
N GLN A 185 4.25 13.70 15.48
CA GLN A 185 4.82 14.16 14.21
C GLN A 185 3.92 13.88 13.00
N GLY A 186 2.74 13.28 13.18
CA GLY A 186 1.79 12.97 12.11
C GLY A 186 2.14 11.74 11.27
N LEU A 187 3.16 10.97 11.66
CA LEU A 187 3.57 9.73 10.99
C LEU A 187 3.03 8.51 11.73
N LEU A 188 2.76 7.43 10.99
CA LEU A 188 2.48 6.13 11.58
C LEU A 188 3.74 5.60 12.29
N ILE A 189 3.58 5.18 13.54
CA ILE A 189 4.58 4.51 14.36
C ILE A 189 4.18 3.06 14.53
N THR A 190 4.96 2.16 13.94
CA THR A 190 4.84 0.71 14.08
C THR A 190 5.74 0.22 15.20
N LYS A 191 5.36 -0.88 15.86
CA LYS A 191 6.15 -1.44 16.98
C LYS A 191 7.59 -1.80 16.57
N LYS A 192 7.76 -2.37 15.37
CA LYS A 192 9.03 -2.92 14.90
C LYS A 192 9.94 -1.86 14.25
N PHE A 193 9.38 -0.91 13.50
CA PHE A 193 10.16 -0.02 12.63
C PHE A 193 10.02 1.46 12.98
N GLY A 194 9.20 1.80 13.97
CA GLY A 194 8.83 3.20 14.21
C GLY A 194 8.15 3.78 12.96
N PRO A 195 8.62 4.92 12.42
CA PRO A 195 8.09 5.53 11.20
C PRO A 195 8.75 5.04 9.89
N ARG A 196 9.72 4.11 9.95
CA ARG A 196 10.57 3.73 8.82
C ARG A 196 9.92 2.68 7.91
N GLN A 197 8.73 2.98 7.41
CA GLN A 197 8.03 2.12 6.46
C GLN A 197 7.30 2.93 5.38
N ARG A 198 6.96 2.26 4.28
CA ARG A 198 5.90 2.69 3.37
C ARG A 198 4.75 1.71 3.42
N LEU A 199 3.57 2.19 3.05
CA LEU A 199 2.33 1.44 3.10
C LEU A 199 1.75 1.29 1.71
N SER A 200 1.10 0.16 1.49
CA SER A 200 0.20 -0.05 0.37
C SER A 200 -1.05 -0.77 0.87
N MET A 201 -1.99 -1.03 -0.01
CA MET A 201 -3.22 -1.70 0.37
C MET A 201 -3.75 -2.56 -0.78
N ILE A 202 -4.45 -3.63 -0.44
CA ILE A 202 -5.29 -4.37 -1.37
C ILE A 202 -6.71 -4.25 -0.85
N SER A 203 -7.60 -3.66 -1.65
CA SER A 203 -9.02 -3.69 -1.34
C SER A 203 -9.62 -5.00 -1.86
N ILE A 204 -10.41 -5.69 -1.05
CA ILE A 204 -10.86 -7.06 -1.32
C ILE A 204 -12.34 -7.26 -0.97
N ASN A 205 -13.05 -8.02 -1.80
CA ASN A 205 -14.41 -8.48 -1.54
C ASN A 205 -14.38 -9.88 -0.91
N ALA A 206 -14.10 -9.94 0.39
CA ALA A 206 -13.96 -11.19 1.12
C ALA A 206 -14.39 -11.00 2.59
N GLU A 207 -15.17 -11.94 3.12
CA GLU A 207 -15.64 -11.96 4.52
C GLU A 207 -15.72 -13.38 5.09
N PRO A 208 -15.53 -13.58 6.41
CA PRO A 208 -15.14 -12.57 7.40
C PRO A 208 -13.66 -12.19 7.26
N LEU A 209 -13.31 -10.99 7.73
CA LEU A 209 -11.91 -10.63 7.93
C LEU A 209 -11.32 -11.45 9.09
N PRO A 210 -10.03 -11.83 9.04
CA PRO A 210 -9.41 -12.55 10.14
C PRO A 210 -9.24 -11.62 11.34
N ASP A 211 -9.33 -12.19 12.54
CA ASP A 211 -9.02 -11.45 13.77
C ASP A 211 -7.57 -10.98 13.72
N THR A 212 -7.38 -9.67 13.75
CA THR A 212 -6.05 -9.08 13.77
C THR A 212 -5.48 -9.28 15.17
N ASN A 213 -4.61 -10.28 15.33
CA ASN A 213 -3.91 -10.53 16.59
C ASN A 213 -3.16 -9.26 17.01
N ILE A 214 -3.54 -8.72 18.16
CA ILE A 214 -2.98 -7.51 18.74
C ILE A 214 -1.59 -7.88 19.24
N GLN A 215 -0.53 -7.43 18.59
CA GLN A 215 0.68 -7.17 19.36
C GLN A 215 0.39 -5.90 20.13
N GLU A 216 0.20 -5.99 21.44
CA GLU A 216 0.04 -4.81 22.29
C GLU A 216 1.17 -3.85 21.97
N ILE A 217 0.80 -2.67 21.49
CA ILE A 217 1.76 -1.61 21.21
C ILE A 217 1.75 -0.72 22.43
N ASP A 218 2.54 -1.09 23.43
CA ASP A 218 2.91 -0.18 24.51
C ASP A 218 3.83 0.88 23.90
N ILE A 219 3.24 2.02 23.49
CA ILE A 219 4.00 3.21 23.11
C ILE A 219 3.99 4.21 24.27
N PHE A 220 4.10 3.77 25.52
CA PHE A 220 4.43 4.61 26.68
C PHE A 220 5.08 3.77 27.78
#